data_AF-A0A7W8CVF9-F1
#
_entry.id   AF-A0A7W8CVF9-F1
#
_cell.length_a   1.000
_cell.length_b   1.000
_cell.length_c   1.000
_cell.angle_alpha   90.00
_cell.angle_beta   90.00
_cell.angle_gamma   90.00
#
_symmetry.space_group_name_H-M   'P 1'
#
loop_
_entity.id
_entity.type
_entity.pdbx_description
1 polymer ?
#
loop_
_entity_poly.entity_id
_entity_poly.type
_entity_poly.pdbx_seq_one_letter_code
_entity_poly.pdbx_strand_id
1 'polypeptide(L)'
;MSTILIAALIALAVIFGLRQAKRKMRTGCCGGASEPVKRIKVKDKEKQNYPYEESFRIADMHCKNCEIRVENAVNAHDGFFAKAKLADKQVTVLAKQPIDRIKVQQWISKAGYSAY
;
A
#
# COMPACT_ATOMS: atom_id res chain seq x y z
N MET A 1 9.77 -38.47 -35.25
CA MET A 1 8.58 -37.60 -35.12
C MET A 1 8.02 -37.58 -33.69
N SER A 2 7.90 -38.73 -33.02
CA SER A 2 7.37 -38.83 -31.64
C SER A 2 8.17 -38.11 -30.56
N THR A 3 9.50 -38.05 -30.69
CA THR A 3 10.39 -37.34 -29.74
C THR A 3 10.19 -35.82 -29.75
N ILE A 4 9.91 -35.25 -30.93
CA ILE A 4 9.70 -33.81 -31.12
C ILE A 4 8.38 -33.39 -30.45
N LEU A 5 7.34 -34.22 -30.56
CA LEU A 5 6.04 -33.99 -29.92
C LEU A 5 6.14 -34.02 -28.39
N ILE A 6 6.86 -35.01 -27.84
CA ILE A 6 7.08 -35.12 -26.39
C ILE A 6 7.89 -33.94 -25.86
N ALA A 7 8.96 -33.55 -26.57
CA ALA A 7 9.78 -32.39 -26.19
C ALA A 7 8.98 -31.08 -26.20
N ALA A 8 8.10 -30.89 -27.19
CA ALA A 8 7.24 -29.70 -27.28
C ALA A 8 6.24 -29.60 -26.12
N LEU A 9 5.65 -30.73 -25.71
CA LEU A 9 4.73 -30.78 -24.56
C LEU A 9 5.43 -30.43 -23.23
N ILE A 10 6.64 -30.96 -23.02
CA ILE A 10 7.44 -30.65 -21.82
C ILE A 10 7.82 -29.16 -21.81
N ALA A 11 8.25 -28.62 -22.94
CA ALA A 11 8.59 -27.19 -23.05
C ALA A 11 7.40 -26.29 -22.70
N LEU A 12 6.20 -26.61 -23.18
CA LEU A 12 4.97 -25.89 -22.84
C LEU A 12 4.66 -25.94 -21.34
N ALA A 13 4.79 -27.10 -20.71
CA ALA A 13 4.57 -27.26 -19.26
C ALA A 13 5.56 -26.43 -18.43
N VAL A 14 6.84 -26.40 -18.83
CA VAL A 14 7.88 -25.59 -18.17
C VAL A 14 7.59 -24.09 -18.32
N ILE A 15 7.22 -23.63 -19.52
CA ILE A 15 6.86 -22.22 -19.75
C ILE A 15 5.64 -21.82 -18.91
N PHE A 16 4.63 -22.69 -18.82
CA PHE A 16 3.43 -22.44 -18.04
C PHE A 16 3.73 -22.42 -16.53
N GLY A 17 4.56 -23.35 -16.05
CA GLY A 17 5.05 -23.40 -14.67
C GLY A 17 5.83 -22.15 -14.29
N LEU A 18 6.74 -21.68 -15.14
CA LEU A 18 7.49 -20.45 -14.91
C LEU A 18 6.59 -19.20 -14.92
N ARG A 19 5.59 -19.15 -15.81
CA ARG A 19 4.58 -18.07 -15.80
C ARG A 19 3.73 -18.08 -14.54
N GLN A 20 3.28 -19.25 -14.09
CA GLN A 20 2.53 -19.44 -12.85
C GLN A 20 3.37 -19.04 -11.64
N ALA A 21 4.64 -19.47 -11.56
CA ALA A 21 5.56 -19.11 -10.48
C ALA A 21 5.82 -17.60 -10.41
N LYS A 22 6.05 -16.94 -11.57
CA LYS A 22 6.17 -15.47 -11.63
C LYS A 22 4.89 -14.76 -11.19
N ARG A 23 3.71 -15.30 -11.50
CA ARG A 23 2.42 -14.76 -11.01
C ARG A 23 2.25 -14.97 -9.51
N LYS A 24 2.65 -16.12 -8.97
CA LYS A 24 2.57 -16.48 -7.55
C LYS A 24 3.60 -15.73 -6.68
N MET A 25 4.69 -15.25 -7.26
CA MET A 25 5.63 -14.34 -6.57
C MET A 25 5.13 -12.89 -6.52
N ARG A 26 4.24 -12.47 -7.44
CA ARG A 26 3.58 -11.16 -7.36
C ARG A 26 2.54 -11.09 -6.25
N THR A 27 2.07 -12.24 -5.78
CA THR A 27 1.23 -12.38 -4.59
C THR A 27 2.14 -12.63 -3.39
N GLY A 28 2.75 -11.55 -2.87
CA GLY A 28 3.52 -11.61 -1.63
C GLY A 28 2.65 -11.95 -0.41
N CYS A 29 3.28 -12.02 0.76
CA CYS A 29 2.75 -12.38 2.09
C CYS A 29 1.40 -11.73 2.50
N CYS A 30 0.95 -10.68 1.81
CA CYS A 30 -0.32 -9.98 2.06
C CYS A 30 -1.48 -10.43 1.15
N GLY A 31 -1.64 -11.74 0.93
CA GLY A 31 -2.80 -12.32 0.26
C GLY A 31 -2.88 -12.01 -1.23
N GLY A 32 -2.69 -13.03 -2.07
CA GLY A 32 -3.12 -12.96 -3.47
C GLY A 32 -4.60 -12.59 -3.56
N ALA A 33 -4.93 -11.70 -4.51
CA ALA A 33 -6.26 -11.16 -4.78
C ALA A 33 -6.77 -10.02 -3.88
N SER A 34 -5.96 -8.98 -3.64
CA SER A 34 -6.56 -7.65 -3.41
C SER A 34 -6.51 -6.86 -4.70
N GLU A 35 -7.69 -6.49 -5.22
CA GLU A 35 -7.81 -5.37 -6.14
C GLU A 35 -6.92 -4.21 -5.66
N PRO A 36 -6.28 -3.45 -6.56
CA PRO A 36 -5.46 -2.32 -6.17
C PRO A 36 -6.29 -1.41 -5.26
N VAL A 37 -5.85 -1.25 -4.01
CA VAL A 37 -6.59 -0.46 -3.01
C VAL A 37 -6.79 0.93 -3.61
N LYS A 38 -8.07 1.32 -3.77
CA LYS A 38 -8.42 2.60 -4.39
C LYS A 38 -7.91 3.71 -3.47
N ARG A 39 -6.93 4.47 -3.92
CA ARG A 39 -6.46 5.67 -3.21
C ARG A 39 -7.61 6.67 -3.11
N ILE A 40 -7.90 7.11 -1.90
CA ILE A 40 -8.81 8.23 -1.69
C ILE A 40 -8.10 9.47 -2.23
N LYS A 41 -8.62 10.02 -3.34
CA LYS A 41 -8.07 11.23 -3.95
C LYS A 41 -8.52 12.43 -3.13
N VAL A 42 -7.60 12.99 -2.35
CA VAL A 42 -7.83 14.28 -1.71
C VAL A 42 -7.86 15.38 -2.76
N LYS A 43 -8.87 16.26 -2.68
CA LYS A 43 -9.15 17.31 -3.65
C LYS A 43 -8.06 18.39 -3.68
N ASP A 44 -7.46 18.68 -2.53
CA ASP A 44 -6.39 19.68 -2.38
C ASP A 44 -5.05 18.98 -2.21
N LYS A 45 -4.17 19.08 -3.22
CA LYS A 45 -2.78 18.57 -3.16
C LYS A 45 -1.76 19.65 -2.81
N GLU A 46 -2.21 20.89 -2.64
CA GLU A 46 -1.34 22.03 -2.37
C GLU A 46 -1.05 22.11 -0.87
N LYS A 47 0.20 21.85 -0.51
CA LYS A 47 0.69 21.92 0.88
C LYS A 47 0.44 23.28 1.54
N GLN A 48 0.37 24.36 0.76
CA GLN A 48 0.16 25.72 1.26
C GLN A 48 -1.22 25.92 1.92
N ASN A 49 -2.20 25.06 1.62
CA ASN A 49 -3.53 25.10 2.21
C ASN A 49 -3.63 24.37 3.58
N TYR A 50 -2.53 23.82 4.07
CA TYR A 50 -2.47 23.03 5.29
C TYR A 50 -1.41 23.61 6.24
N PRO A 51 -1.80 24.46 7.22
CA PRO A 51 -0.85 25.11 8.12
C PRO A 51 -0.23 24.16 9.15
N TYR A 52 -0.78 22.96 9.32
CA TYR A 52 -0.26 21.95 10.25
C TYR A 52 0.27 20.74 9.48
N GLU A 53 1.53 20.38 9.75
CA GLU A 53 2.22 19.20 9.22
C GLU A 53 2.79 18.39 10.38
N GLU A 54 2.47 17.11 10.45
CA GLU A 54 3.08 16.18 11.39
C GLU A 54 3.42 14.86 10.71
N SER A 55 4.42 14.16 11.20
CA SER A 55 4.85 12.90 10.64
C SER A 55 4.90 11.79 11.68
N PHE A 56 4.48 10.60 11.27
CA PHE A 56 4.36 9.42 12.11
C PHE A 56 5.15 8.27 11.50
N ARG A 57 5.85 7.50 12.33
CA ARG A 57 6.51 6.25 11.89
C ARG A 57 5.56 5.09 12.03
N ILE A 58 5.64 4.14 11.08
CA ILE A 58 4.81 2.94 11.05
C ILE A 58 5.69 1.71 11.04
N ALA A 59 5.50 0.83 12.04
CA ALA A 59 6.30 -0.38 12.18
C ALA A 59 6.06 -1.37 11.01
N ASP A 60 4.78 -1.63 10.71
CA ASP A 60 4.31 -2.76 9.89
C ASP A 60 3.99 -2.39 8.42
N MET A 61 4.73 -1.43 7.85
CA MET A 61 4.59 -1.06 6.44
C MET A 61 5.61 -1.81 5.58
N HIS A 62 5.15 -2.81 4.81
CA HIS A 62 6.00 -3.73 4.03
C HIS A 62 5.74 -3.75 2.52
N CYS A 63 4.63 -3.18 2.04
CA CYS A 63 4.30 -3.15 0.62
C CYS A 63 3.55 -1.87 0.23
N LYS A 64 3.43 -1.63 -1.08
CA LYS A 64 2.68 -0.48 -1.62
C LYS A 64 1.21 -0.48 -1.23
N ASN A 65 0.58 -1.64 -1.02
CA ASN A 65 -0.79 -1.70 -0.52
C ASN A 65 -0.88 -1.30 0.95
N CYS A 66 0.12 -1.59 1.78
CA CYS A 66 0.19 -1.08 3.15
C CYS A 66 0.30 0.44 3.16
N GLU A 67 1.13 1.01 2.28
CA GLU A 67 1.23 2.47 2.10
C GLU A 67 -0.13 3.10 1.79
N ILE A 68 -0.87 2.55 0.82
CA ILE A 68 -2.19 3.06 0.44
C ILE A 68 -3.21 2.91 1.58
N ARG A 69 -3.18 1.80 2.32
CA ARG A 69 -4.10 1.58 3.44
C ARG A 69 -3.88 2.59 4.56
N VAL A 70 -2.61 2.87 4.89
CA VAL A 70 -2.23 3.90 5.86
C VAL A 70 -2.68 5.27 5.39
N GLU A 71 -2.42 5.63 4.12
CA GLU A 71 -2.89 6.90 3.55
C GLU A 71 -4.40 7.02 3.66
N ASN A 72 -5.13 5.98 3.27
CA ASN A 72 -6.60 5.96 3.30
C ASN A 72 -7.15 6.05 4.72
N ALA A 73 -6.46 5.50 5.73
CA ALA A 73 -6.90 5.58 7.13
C ALA A 73 -7.03 7.02 7.61
N VAL A 74 -6.17 7.92 7.11
CA VAL A 74 -6.20 9.34 7.46
C VAL A 74 -6.98 10.15 6.42
N ASN A 75 -6.81 9.88 5.12
CA ASN A 75 -7.51 10.57 4.02
C ASN A 75 -9.02 10.33 4.00
N ALA A 76 -9.53 9.34 4.75
CA ALA A 76 -10.96 9.15 4.96
C ALA A 76 -11.60 10.26 5.81
N HIS A 77 -10.80 11.10 6.47
CA HIS A 77 -11.27 12.19 7.32
C HIS A 77 -11.13 13.54 6.60
N ASP A 78 -12.23 14.30 6.54
CA ASP A 78 -12.24 15.62 5.91
C ASP A 78 -11.28 16.60 6.59
N GLY A 79 -10.58 17.41 5.79
CA GLY A 79 -9.61 18.38 6.28
C GLY A 79 -8.22 17.79 6.57
N PHE A 80 -8.02 16.49 6.36
CA PHE A 80 -6.73 15.81 6.48
C PHE A 80 -6.22 15.33 5.11
N PHE A 81 -4.91 15.35 4.95
CA PHE A 81 -4.19 14.79 3.82
C PHE A 81 -2.98 14.03 4.32
N ALA A 82 -2.92 12.74 4.06
CA ALA A 82 -1.80 11.88 4.40
C ALA A 82 -1.12 11.34 3.15
N LYS A 83 0.21 11.30 3.24
CA LYS A 83 1.10 10.69 2.25
C LYS A 83 2.08 9.77 2.97
N ALA A 84 2.02 8.49 2.67
CA ALA A 84 2.92 7.50 3.24
C ALA A 84 4.07 7.21 2.28
N LYS A 85 5.25 6.93 2.83
CA LYS A 85 6.44 6.54 2.10
C LYS A 85 6.97 5.23 2.65
N LEU A 86 6.85 4.16 1.86
CA LEU A 86 7.37 2.85 2.23
C LEU A 86 8.87 2.87 2.53
N ALA A 87 9.66 3.64 1.76
CA ALA A 87 11.12 3.72 1.93
C ALA A 87 11.53 4.22 3.32
N ASP A 88 10.79 5.18 3.86
CA ASP A 88 11.11 5.83 5.14
C ASP A 88 10.33 5.21 6.32
N LYS A 89 9.42 4.27 6.04
CA LYS A 89 8.43 3.75 6.98
C LYS A 89 7.67 4.87 7.72
N GLN A 90 7.32 5.92 6.99
CA GLN A 90 6.78 7.16 7.56
C GLN A 90 5.52 7.59 6.80
N VAL A 91 4.58 8.19 7.51
CA VAL A 91 3.43 8.90 6.95
C VAL A 91 3.47 10.36 7.38
N THR A 92 3.38 11.26 6.41
CA THR A 92 3.23 12.71 6.63
C THR A 92 1.75 13.04 6.56
N VAL A 93 1.22 13.67 7.60
CA VAL A 93 -0.15 14.13 7.72
C VAL A 93 -0.16 15.65 7.70
N LEU A 94 -0.94 16.21 6.79
CA LEU A 94 -1.26 17.62 6.65
C LEU A 94 -2.69 17.83 7.09
N ALA A 95 -2.95 18.87 7.88
CA ALA A 95 -4.29 19.17 8.36
C ALA A 95 -4.62 20.67 8.29
N LYS A 96 -5.89 20.98 8.02
CA LYS A 96 -6.41 22.36 8.05
C LYS A 96 -6.64 22.85 9.49
N GLN A 97 -6.67 21.93 10.45
CA GLN A 97 -6.86 22.16 11.88
C GLN A 97 -5.65 21.60 12.66
N PRO A 98 -5.43 22.01 13.92
CA PRO A 98 -4.39 21.43 14.77
C PRO A 98 -4.46 19.90 14.80
N ILE A 99 -3.31 19.25 14.59
CA ILE A 99 -3.23 17.79 14.56
C ILE A 99 -3.28 17.26 15.99
N ASP A 100 -4.30 16.46 16.28
CA ASP A 100 -4.34 15.63 17.48
C ASP A 100 -3.63 14.30 17.18
N ARG A 101 -2.40 14.19 17.69
CA ARG A 101 -1.53 13.04 17.52
C ARG A 101 -2.20 11.73 17.93
N ILE A 102 -2.92 11.73 19.05
CA ILE A 102 -3.60 10.54 19.59
C ILE A 102 -4.73 10.12 18.65
N LYS A 103 -5.49 11.08 18.13
CA LYS A 103 -6.59 10.82 17.20
C LYS A 103 -6.09 10.21 15.89
N VAL A 104 -5.00 10.74 15.33
CA VAL A 104 -4.39 10.20 14.10
C VAL A 104 -3.85 8.79 14.35
N GLN A 105 -3.17 8.56 15.47
CA GLN A 105 -2.70 7.22 15.86
C GLN A 105 -3.86 6.22 15.98
N GLN A 106 -5.00 6.63 16.55
CA GLN A 106 -6.19 5.80 16.64
C GLN A 106 -6.76 5.41 15.27
N TRP A 107 -6.78 6.33 14.30
CA TRP A 107 -7.22 6.03 12.94
C TRP A 107 -6.31 5.01 12.25
N ILE A 108 -5.00 5.19 12.40
CA ILE A 108 -4.00 4.26 11.85
C ILE A 108 -4.07 2.89 12.54
N SER A 109 -4.28 2.86 13.86
CA SER A 109 -4.48 1.64 14.65
C SER A 109 -5.75 0.89 14.25
N LYS A 110 -6.86 1.60 14.00
CA LYS A 110 -8.10 1.00 13.45
C LYS A 110 -7.90 0.37 12.08
N ALA A 111 -6.93 0.86 11.29
CA ALA A 111 -6.55 0.25 10.02
C ALA A 111 -5.60 -0.96 10.18
N GLY A 112 -5.22 -1.31 11.41
CA GLY A 112 -4.36 -2.45 11.73
C GLY A 112 -2.87 -2.13 11.74
N TYR A 113 -2.48 -0.87 11.92
CA TYR A 113 -1.09 -0.43 11.91
C TYR A 113 -0.72 0.34 13.19
N SER A 114 0.49 0.12 13.69
CA SER A 114 1.03 0.88 14.83
C SER A 114 1.76 2.13 14.36
N ALA A 115 1.33 3.30 14.82
CA ALA A 115 1.93 4.60 14.51
C ALA A 115 2.48 5.29 15.77
N TYR A 116 3.69 5.85 15.69
CA TYR A 116 4.34 6.55 16.80
C TYR A 116 5.20 7.73 16.37
#